data_AF-A0A6M2CM25-F1
#
_entry.id   AF-A0A6M2CM25-F1
#
_cell.length_a   1.000
_cell.length_b   1.000
_cell.length_c   1.000
_cell.angle_alpha   90.00
_cell.angle_beta   90.00
_cell.angle_gamma   90.00
#
_symmetry.space_group_name_H-M   'P 1'
#
loop_
_entity.id
_entity.type
_entity.pdbx_description
1 polymer ?
#
loop_
_entity_poly.entity_id
_entity_poly.type
_entity_poly.pdbx_seq_one_letter_code
_entity_poly.pdbx_strand_id
1 'polypeptide(L)'
;MHEKHRGHEKMHSYMILILLASVVIAQIILVNWKKLHFKSYQRVTMVGMWLIPLCISVHSYWWRFVFIWTIFTVGTFIVMSWALQKPIAGTTPRWVYKWFYVIYLQSCAVCVFGYVVVMLTLLGVNVVFRAKPQSWMDVGLLFLFYGMYYGVLGRDVSEAVTDRMACTIGYYTTTGVPVRQLESNVCAVCGNKIHVLDNADAIVEESYKLPCGHIFHEFCIRGWCIVGKKQTCPYCKEKVDLKRMFCSPWEKPHILYGNFLDFIRYLLVWQPVIIMAVQFLNSKLGLE
;
A
#
# COMPACT_ATOMS: atom_id res chain seq x y z
N MET A 1 -49.07 -20.87 5.33
CA MET A 1 -47.60 -20.70 5.22
C MET A 1 -47.16 -19.74 4.11
N HIS A 2 -47.88 -19.60 2.99
CA HIS A 2 -47.49 -18.69 1.89
C HIS A 2 -47.59 -17.18 2.18
N GLU A 3 -48.45 -16.72 3.10
CA GLU A 3 -48.59 -15.27 3.39
C GLU A 3 -47.47 -14.70 4.26
N LYS A 4 -46.87 -15.50 5.14
CA LYS A 4 -45.71 -15.09 5.95
C LYS A 4 -44.44 -14.86 5.10
N HIS A 5 -44.34 -15.49 3.93
CA HIS A 5 -43.23 -15.27 2.98
C HIS A 5 -43.43 -14.04 2.08
N ARG A 6 -44.68 -13.63 1.81
CA ARG A 6 -44.98 -12.52 0.88
C ARG A 6 -44.61 -11.13 1.43
N GLY A 7 -44.65 -10.96 2.75
CA GLY A 7 -44.12 -9.75 3.43
C GLY A 7 -42.60 -9.75 3.54
N HIS A 8 -42.01 -10.93 3.76
CA HIS A 8 -40.57 -11.12 3.89
C HIS A 8 -39.84 -10.87 2.55
N GLU A 9 -40.37 -11.33 1.41
CA GLU A 9 -39.79 -11.04 0.09
C GLU A 9 -39.81 -9.54 -0.28
N LYS A 10 -40.85 -8.82 0.13
CA LYS A 10 -40.91 -7.36 -0.03
C LYS A 10 -39.88 -6.66 0.86
N MET A 11 -39.69 -7.10 2.10
CA MET A 11 -38.63 -6.57 2.96
C MET A 11 -37.23 -6.81 2.38
N HIS A 12 -36.94 -8.02 1.90
CA HIS A 12 -35.67 -8.33 1.23
C HIS A 12 -35.43 -7.48 -0.02
N SER A 13 -36.48 -7.24 -0.83
CA SER A 13 -36.33 -6.39 -2.02
C SER A 13 -36.08 -4.92 -1.65
N TYR A 14 -36.72 -4.39 -0.61
CA TYR A 14 -36.41 -3.04 -0.09
C TYR A 14 -34.98 -2.95 0.46
N MET A 15 -34.51 -3.94 1.24
CA MET A 15 -33.14 -3.97 1.75
C MET A 15 -32.10 -3.96 0.63
N ILE A 16 -32.32 -4.74 -0.43
CA ILE A 16 -31.43 -4.80 -1.59
C ILE A 16 -31.44 -3.47 -2.36
N LEU A 17 -32.62 -2.84 -2.55
CA LEU A 17 -32.72 -1.54 -3.21
C LEU A 17 -32.00 -0.44 -2.43
N ILE A 18 -32.14 -0.42 -1.10
CA ILE A 18 -31.42 0.51 -0.21
C ILE A 18 -29.91 0.27 -0.32
N LEU A 19 -29.47 -1.00 -0.31
CA LEU A 19 -28.06 -1.35 -0.48
C LEU A 19 -27.53 -0.85 -1.84
N LEU A 20 -28.21 -1.12 -2.94
CA LEU A 20 -27.77 -0.68 -4.28
C LEU A 20 -27.70 0.85 -4.39
N ALA A 21 -28.74 1.55 -3.92
CA ALA A 21 -28.76 3.01 -3.91
C ALA A 21 -27.62 3.59 -3.06
N SER A 22 -27.39 3.04 -1.87
CA SER A 22 -26.32 3.49 -0.97
C SER A 22 -24.92 3.27 -1.56
N VAL A 23 -24.68 2.14 -2.24
CA VAL A 23 -23.41 1.85 -2.92
C VAL A 23 -23.14 2.88 -4.02
N VAL A 24 -24.15 3.21 -4.84
CA VAL A 24 -24.00 4.22 -5.91
C VAL A 24 -23.72 5.60 -5.32
N ILE A 25 -24.50 6.02 -4.33
CA ILE A 25 -24.32 7.33 -3.65
C ILE A 25 -22.92 7.40 -3.01
N ALA A 26 -22.51 6.35 -2.30
CA ALA A 26 -21.19 6.28 -1.69
C ALA A 26 -20.07 6.36 -2.73
N GLN A 27 -20.19 5.69 -3.88
CA GLN A 27 -19.19 5.79 -4.94
C GLN A 27 -19.05 7.22 -5.48
N ILE A 28 -20.16 7.94 -5.69
CA ILE A 28 -20.13 9.34 -6.13
C ILE A 28 -19.42 10.21 -5.09
N ILE A 29 -19.77 10.06 -3.81
CA ILE A 29 -19.15 10.80 -2.70
C ILE A 29 -17.64 10.52 -2.64
N LEU A 30 -17.22 9.26 -2.73
CA LEU A 30 -15.81 8.87 -2.65
C LEU A 30 -14.99 9.42 -3.82
N VAL A 31 -15.53 9.37 -5.05
CA VAL A 31 -14.87 9.92 -6.23
C VAL A 31 -14.72 11.43 -6.11
N ASN A 32 -15.77 12.14 -5.68
CA ASN A 32 -15.72 13.58 -5.47
C ASN A 32 -14.75 13.97 -4.34
N TRP A 33 -14.75 13.22 -3.24
CA TRP A 33 -13.83 13.47 -2.13
C TRP A 33 -12.37 13.26 -2.54
N LYS A 34 -12.08 12.21 -3.31
CA LYS A 34 -10.75 11.97 -3.88
C LYS A 34 -10.29 13.11 -4.78
N LYS A 35 -11.19 13.69 -5.59
CA LYS A 35 -10.88 14.83 -6.47
C LYS A 35 -10.64 16.13 -5.69
N LEU A 36 -11.50 16.44 -4.72
CA LEU A 36 -11.45 17.71 -3.98
C LEU A 36 -10.38 17.72 -2.87
N HIS A 37 -10.23 16.61 -2.15
CA HIS A 37 -9.34 16.53 -0.98
C HIS A 37 -8.52 15.23 -0.96
N PHE A 38 -7.69 15.04 -1.99
CA PHE A 38 -6.83 13.85 -2.14
C PHE A 38 -6.02 13.49 -0.88
N LYS A 39 -5.36 14.47 -0.24
CA LYS A 39 -4.56 14.24 0.99
C LYS A 39 -5.40 13.74 2.17
N SER A 40 -6.66 14.17 2.27
CA SER A 40 -7.56 13.72 3.33
C SER A 40 -8.02 12.30 3.04
N TYR A 41 -8.47 12.05 1.81
CA TYR A 41 -8.90 10.74 1.34
C TYR A 41 -7.80 9.67 1.52
N GLN A 42 -6.55 9.97 1.15
CA GLN A 42 -5.43 9.05 1.28
C GLN A 42 -5.14 8.71 2.75
N ARG A 43 -5.13 9.70 3.65
CA ARG A 43 -4.92 9.46 5.09
C ARG A 43 -6.02 8.60 5.71
N VAL A 44 -7.29 8.91 5.42
CA VAL A 44 -8.42 8.13 5.95
C VAL A 44 -8.40 6.72 5.41
N THR A 45 -8.14 6.54 4.12
CA THR A 45 -8.08 5.21 3.50
C THR A 45 -6.92 4.38 4.06
N MET A 46 -5.74 4.98 4.28
CA MET A 46 -4.61 4.30 4.92
C MET A 46 -4.95 3.80 6.33
N VAL A 47 -5.55 4.65 7.17
CA VAL A 47 -5.99 4.27 8.52
C VAL A 47 -7.07 3.18 8.44
N GLY A 48 -8.02 3.34 7.52
CA GLY A 48 -9.08 2.37 7.27
C GLY A 48 -8.54 0.99 6.88
N MET A 49 -7.53 0.91 6.01
CA MET A 49 -6.90 -0.35 5.63
C MET A 49 -6.23 -1.07 6.80
N TRP A 50 -5.84 -0.33 7.84
CA TRP A 50 -5.20 -0.91 9.01
C TRP A 50 -6.24 -1.38 10.04
N LEU A 51 -7.26 -0.54 10.30
CA LEU A 51 -8.25 -0.77 11.36
C LEU A 51 -9.41 -1.69 10.94
N ILE A 52 -10.00 -1.49 9.75
CA ILE A 52 -11.23 -2.19 9.36
C ILE A 52 -11.01 -3.70 9.25
N PRO A 53 -9.99 -4.20 8.53
CA PRO A 53 -9.74 -5.65 8.46
C PRO A 53 -9.43 -6.26 9.83
N LEU A 54 -8.76 -5.51 10.73
CA LEU A 54 -8.50 -5.96 12.09
C LEU A 54 -9.79 -6.10 12.89
N CYS A 55 -10.65 -5.07 12.91
CA CYS A 55 -11.92 -5.09 13.63
C CYS A 55 -12.81 -6.26 13.16
N ILE A 56 -12.93 -6.45 11.85
CA ILE A 56 -13.70 -7.56 11.27
C ILE A 56 -13.08 -8.90 11.66
N SER A 57 -11.74 -9.03 11.61
CA SER A 57 -11.06 -10.29 11.93
C SER A 57 -11.18 -10.67 13.40
N VAL A 58 -11.14 -9.69 14.31
CA VAL A 58 -11.35 -9.91 15.74
C VAL A 58 -12.79 -10.32 16.01
N HIS A 59 -13.77 -9.64 15.38
CA HIS A 59 -15.19 -10.00 15.53
C HIS A 59 -15.50 -11.40 14.99
N SER A 60 -14.86 -11.80 13.88
CA SER A 60 -15.02 -13.12 13.24
C SER A 60 -14.12 -14.22 13.83
N TYR A 61 -13.38 -13.96 14.91
CA TYR A 61 -12.43 -14.90 15.55
C TYR A 61 -11.33 -15.45 14.62
N TRP A 62 -10.90 -14.67 13.62
CA TRP A 62 -9.85 -15.05 12.67
C TRP A 62 -8.44 -14.77 13.22
N TRP A 63 -8.06 -15.50 14.27
CA TRP A 63 -6.81 -15.29 15.00
C TRP A 63 -5.53 -15.37 14.16
N ARG A 64 -5.51 -16.19 13.11
CA ARG A 64 -4.36 -16.31 12.19
C ARG A 64 -4.02 -14.99 11.53
N PHE A 65 -5.03 -14.28 11.04
CA PHE A 65 -4.85 -12.97 10.42
C PHE A 65 -4.37 -11.95 11.45
N VAL A 66 -4.99 -11.91 12.62
CA VAL A 66 -4.63 -10.98 13.72
C VAL A 66 -3.18 -11.15 14.14
N PHE A 67 -2.68 -12.38 14.23
CA PHE A 67 -1.30 -12.66 14.59
C PHE A 67 -0.31 -12.13 13.54
N ILE A 68 -0.52 -12.46 12.26
CA ILE A 68 0.35 -11.99 11.16
C ILE A 68 0.28 -10.46 11.05
N TRP A 69 -0.92 -9.89 11.18
CA TRP A 69 -1.15 -8.46 11.16
C TRP A 69 -0.40 -7.75 12.28
N THR A 70 -0.39 -8.32 13.48
CA THR A 70 0.32 -7.77 14.64
C THR A 70 1.82 -7.74 14.38
N ILE A 71 2.40 -8.84 13.88
CA ILE A 71 3.83 -8.91 13.53
C ILE A 71 4.19 -7.84 12.48
N PHE A 72 3.40 -7.76 11.41
CA PHE A 72 3.60 -6.78 10.35
C PHE A 72 3.52 -5.34 10.89
N THR A 73 2.54 -5.07 11.73
CA THR A 73 2.28 -3.75 12.33
C THR A 73 3.41 -3.32 13.26
N VAL A 74 3.86 -4.22 14.14
CA VAL A 74 4.99 -3.98 15.05
C VAL A 74 6.27 -3.73 14.25
N GLY A 75 6.60 -4.57 13.27
CA GLY A 75 7.78 -4.38 12.42
C GLY A 75 7.73 -3.06 11.66
N THR A 76 6.58 -2.71 11.11
CA THR A 76 6.38 -1.43 10.41
C THR A 76 6.53 -0.23 11.35
N PHE A 77 6.00 -0.30 12.58
CA PHE A 77 6.11 0.76 13.55
C PHE A 77 7.56 0.97 14.03
N ILE A 78 8.33 -0.12 14.22
CA ILE A 78 9.76 -0.05 14.54
C ILE A 78 10.51 0.69 13.42
N VAL A 79 10.30 0.31 12.16
CA VAL A 79 10.95 0.97 11.02
C VAL A 79 10.53 2.44 10.89
N MET A 80 9.25 2.74 11.12
CA MET A 80 8.79 4.13 11.16
C MET A 80 9.43 4.94 12.29
N SER A 81 9.62 4.34 13.46
CA SER A 81 10.26 5.01 14.60
C SER A 81 11.68 5.46 14.27
N TRP A 82 12.46 4.61 13.59
CA TRP A 82 13.80 4.97 13.11
C TRP A 82 13.76 6.11 12.10
N ALA A 83 12.78 6.12 11.19
CA ALA A 83 12.59 7.17 10.20
C ALA A 83 12.10 8.51 10.78
N LEU A 84 11.56 8.52 12.01
CA LEU A 84 11.03 9.70 12.70
C LEU A 84 11.99 10.29 13.75
N GLN A 85 13.06 9.57 14.11
CA GLN A 85 14.07 10.05 15.05
C GLN A 85 14.74 11.34 14.53
N LYS A 86 15.03 12.27 15.44
CA LYS A 86 15.74 13.52 15.14
C LYS A 86 17.00 13.60 16.01
N PRO A 87 18.22 13.62 15.44
CA PRO A 87 18.56 13.50 14.01
C PRO A 87 18.46 12.06 13.47
N ILE A 88 18.17 11.92 12.17
CA ILE A 88 18.19 10.61 11.47
C ILE A 88 19.65 10.22 11.20
N ALA A 89 20.03 8.97 11.51
CA ALA A 89 21.31 8.42 11.09
C ALA A 89 21.33 8.17 9.57
N GLY A 90 22.44 8.50 8.90
CA GLY A 90 22.49 8.42 7.43
C GLY A 90 22.37 7.00 6.84
N THR A 91 22.48 5.95 7.65
CA THR A 91 22.24 4.56 7.26
C THR A 91 20.76 4.15 7.34
N THR A 92 19.93 4.88 8.09
CA THR A 92 18.51 4.56 8.32
C THR A 92 17.68 4.44 7.04
N PRO A 93 17.78 5.37 6.06
CA PRO A 93 17.03 5.25 4.80
C PRO A 93 17.27 3.92 4.08
N ARG A 94 18.46 3.34 4.22
CA ARG A 94 18.81 2.09 3.58
C ARG A 94 18.07 0.92 4.19
N TRP A 95 18.06 0.85 5.52
CA TRP A 95 17.31 -0.17 6.26
C TRP A 95 15.81 -0.07 6.00
N VAL A 96 15.27 1.16 5.96
CA VAL A 96 13.86 1.43 5.64
C VAL A 96 13.51 0.91 4.24
N TYR A 97 14.28 1.31 3.22
CA TYR A 97 14.02 0.86 1.85
C TYR A 97 14.17 -0.65 1.69
N LYS A 98 15.19 -1.25 2.32
CA LYS A 98 15.39 -2.71 2.29
C LYS A 98 14.22 -3.46 2.92
N TRP A 99 13.72 -3.00 4.07
CA TRP A 99 12.57 -3.59 4.74
C TRP A 99 11.32 -3.60 3.86
N PHE A 100 10.94 -2.44 3.31
CA PHE A 100 9.77 -2.35 2.44
C PHE A 100 9.94 -3.09 1.11
N TYR A 101 11.18 -3.19 0.60
CA TYR A 101 11.47 -4.03 -0.56
C TYR A 101 11.27 -5.53 -0.26
N VAL A 102 11.70 -6.01 0.92
CA VAL A 102 11.44 -7.39 1.35
C VAL A 102 9.94 -7.66 1.48
N ILE A 103 9.18 -6.74 2.09
CA ILE A 103 7.71 -6.87 2.18
C ILE A 103 7.10 -6.97 0.77
N TYR A 104 7.53 -6.12 -0.16
CA TYR A 104 7.07 -6.16 -1.55
C TYR A 104 7.36 -7.51 -2.21
N LEU A 105 8.59 -8.02 -2.08
CA LEU A 105 8.99 -9.29 -2.69
C LEU A 105 8.20 -10.48 -2.10
N GLN A 106 8.04 -10.52 -0.78
CA GLN A 106 7.25 -11.56 -0.11
C GLN A 106 5.79 -11.49 -0.53
N SER A 107 5.19 -10.30 -0.54
CA SER A 107 3.80 -10.10 -0.97
C SER A 107 3.59 -10.54 -2.42
N CYS A 108 4.55 -10.24 -3.30
CA CYS A 108 4.54 -10.67 -4.69
C CYS A 108 4.62 -12.20 -4.81
N ALA A 109 5.55 -12.84 -4.08
CA ALA A 109 5.71 -14.29 -4.08
C ALA A 109 4.43 -15.01 -3.60
N VAL A 110 3.81 -14.51 -2.52
CA VAL A 110 2.54 -15.03 -1.97
C VAL A 110 1.39 -14.86 -2.99
N CYS A 111 1.30 -13.71 -3.67
CA CYS A 111 0.33 -13.50 -4.74
C CYS A 111 0.52 -14.47 -5.92
N VAL A 112 1.75 -14.63 -6.40
CA VAL A 112 2.07 -15.54 -7.51
C VAL A 112 1.73 -16.99 -7.11
N PHE A 113 2.07 -17.40 -5.89
CA PHE A 113 1.71 -18.71 -5.37
C PHE A 113 0.19 -18.91 -5.35
N GLY A 114 -0.56 -17.96 -4.78
CA GLY A 114 -2.03 -18.02 -4.76
C GLY A 114 -2.64 -18.09 -6.16
N TYR A 115 -2.12 -17.29 -7.10
CA TYR A 115 -2.55 -17.31 -8.51
C TYR A 115 -2.31 -18.68 -9.16
N VAL A 116 -1.12 -19.27 -8.96
CA VAL A 116 -0.80 -20.61 -9.48
C VAL A 116 -1.75 -21.66 -8.91
N VAL A 117 -2.06 -21.62 -7.61
CA VAL A 117 -3.03 -22.55 -6.99
C VAL A 117 -4.42 -22.41 -7.60
N VAL A 118 -4.91 -21.18 -7.83
CA VAL A 118 -6.19 -20.95 -8.49
C VAL A 118 -6.17 -21.49 -9.93
N MET A 119 -5.12 -21.23 -10.69
CA MET A 119 -4.99 -21.73 -12.07
C MET A 119 -4.95 -23.25 -12.13
N LEU A 120 -4.20 -23.92 -11.24
CA LEU A 120 -4.17 -25.38 -11.15
C LEU A 120 -5.55 -25.97 -10.81
N THR A 121 -6.32 -25.28 -9.97
CA THR A 121 -7.69 -25.68 -9.62
C THR A 121 -8.63 -25.57 -10.82
N LEU A 122 -8.54 -24.48 -11.59
CA LEU A 122 -9.35 -24.27 -12.81
C LEU A 122 -9.00 -25.27 -13.93
N LEU A 123 -7.74 -25.69 -14.01
CA LEU A 123 -7.28 -26.72 -14.96
C LEU A 123 -7.65 -28.15 -14.53
N GLY A 124 -8.29 -28.34 -13.38
CA GLY A 124 -8.73 -29.66 -12.90
C GLY A 124 -7.63 -30.54 -12.31
N VAL A 125 -6.43 -29.99 -12.08
CA VAL A 125 -5.29 -30.74 -11.50
C VAL A 125 -5.62 -31.22 -10.09
N ASN A 126 -6.47 -30.51 -9.36
CA ASN A 126 -6.98 -30.91 -8.05
C ASN A 126 -7.70 -32.27 -8.07
N VAL A 127 -8.35 -32.65 -9.19
CA VAL A 127 -9.04 -33.94 -9.36
C VAL A 127 -8.03 -35.08 -9.40
N VAL A 128 -6.84 -34.86 -9.97
CA VAL A 128 -5.74 -35.83 -10.00
C VAL A 128 -5.29 -36.19 -8.57
N PHE A 129 -5.28 -35.20 -7.67
CA PHE A 129 -4.94 -35.39 -6.25
C PHE A 129 -6.13 -35.80 -5.38
N ARG A 130 -7.29 -36.15 -5.95
CA ARG A 130 -8.53 -36.51 -5.24
C ARG A 130 -8.97 -35.45 -4.22
N ALA A 131 -8.64 -34.19 -4.45
CA ALA A 131 -8.97 -33.09 -3.55
C ALA A 131 -10.16 -32.28 -4.07
N LYS A 132 -11.02 -31.82 -3.15
CA LYS A 132 -12.20 -31.01 -3.50
C LYS A 132 -11.75 -29.66 -4.12
N PRO A 133 -12.30 -29.25 -5.28
CA PRO A 133 -11.95 -27.97 -5.91
C PRO A 133 -12.14 -26.77 -4.99
N GLN A 134 -13.20 -26.79 -4.17
CA GLN A 134 -13.50 -25.71 -3.23
C GLN A 134 -12.33 -25.44 -2.27
N SER A 135 -11.75 -26.47 -1.67
CA SER A 135 -10.67 -26.30 -0.69
C SER A 135 -9.41 -25.69 -1.30
N TRP A 136 -9.09 -26.06 -2.55
CA TRP A 136 -7.94 -25.47 -3.26
C TRP A 136 -8.22 -24.03 -3.67
N MET A 137 -9.45 -23.73 -4.10
CA MET A 137 -9.88 -22.37 -4.41
C MET A 137 -9.81 -21.47 -3.18
N ASP A 138 -10.30 -21.93 -2.02
CA ASP A 138 -10.26 -21.18 -0.77
C ASP A 138 -8.81 -20.86 -0.36
N VAL A 139 -7.91 -21.85 -0.48
CA VAL A 139 -6.48 -21.66 -0.20
C VAL A 139 -5.86 -20.65 -1.18
N GLY A 140 -6.10 -20.80 -2.48
CA GLY A 140 -5.58 -19.90 -3.50
C GLY A 140 -6.05 -18.45 -3.31
N LEU A 141 -7.35 -18.26 -3.04
CA LEU A 141 -7.94 -16.96 -2.76
C LEU A 141 -7.41 -16.35 -1.45
N LEU A 142 -7.16 -17.16 -0.41
CA LEU A 142 -6.57 -16.68 0.84
C LEU A 142 -5.15 -16.14 0.64
N PHE A 143 -4.30 -16.86 -0.09
CA PHE A 143 -2.94 -16.42 -0.40
C PHE A 143 -2.95 -15.16 -1.28
N LEU A 144 -3.83 -15.10 -2.29
CA LEU A 144 -4.03 -13.89 -3.09
C LEU A 144 -4.45 -12.71 -2.22
N PHE A 145 -5.40 -12.90 -1.31
CA PHE A 145 -5.85 -11.85 -0.40
C PHE A 145 -4.70 -11.36 0.50
N TYR A 146 -3.92 -12.26 1.11
CA TYR A 146 -2.80 -11.88 1.98
C TYR A 146 -1.72 -11.13 1.21
N GLY A 147 -1.31 -11.63 0.05
CA GLY A 147 -0.29 -10.99 -0.78
C GLY A 147 -0.74 -9.60 -1.25
N MET A 148 -1.99 -9.46 -1.71
CA MET A 148 -2.52 -8.16 -2.13
C MET A 148 -2.67 -7.20 -0.96
N TYR A 149 -3.20 -7.65 0.18
CA TYR A 149 -3.42 -6.82 1.35
C TYR A 149 -2.12 -6.23 1.90
N TYR A 150 -1.13 -7.08 2.23
CA TYR A 150 0.15 -6.63 2.75
C TYR A 150 0.99 -5.90 1.69
N GLY A 151 0.83 -6.23 0.41
CA GLY A 151 1.47 -5.52 -0.69
C GLY A 151 0.96 -4.08 -0.85
N VAL A 152 -0.37 -3.86 -0.82
CA VAL A 152 -0.97 -2.53 -0.87
C VAL A 152 -0.61 -1.73 0.38
N LEU A 153 -0.74 -2.33 1.56
CA LEU A 153 -0.45 -1.67 2.83
C LEU A 153 1.03 -1.28 2.95
N GLY A 154 1.94 -2.20 2.62
CA GLY A 154 3.38 -1.95 2.63
C GLY A 154 3.79 -0.83 1.68
N ARG A 155 3.18 -0.77 0.48
CA ARG A 155 3.39 0.31 -0.49
C ARG A 155 2.92 1.67 0.04
N ASP A 156 1.71 1.75 0.60
CA ASP A 156 1.17 3.03 1.07
C ASP A 156 1.96 3.58 2.26
N VAL A 157 2.42 2.69 3.14
CA VAL A 157 3.31 3.07 4.24
C VAL A 157 4.68 3.48 3.71
N SER A 158 5.26 2.75 2.76
CA SER A 158 6.59 3.07 2.22
C SER A 158 6.62 4.45 1.56
N GLU A 159 5.57 4.83 0.85
CA GLU A 159 5.40 6.17 0.29
C GLU A 159 5.34 7.23 1.41
N ALA A 160 4.51 7.02 2.43
CA ALA A 160 4.36 7.96 3.54
C ALA A 160 5.66 8.12 4.36
N VAL A 161 6.37 7.04 4.63
CA VAL A 161 7.65 7.05 5.35
C VAL A 161 8.72 7.76 4.53
N THR A 162 8.77 7.54 3.22
CA THR A 162 9.75 8.19 2.34
C THR A 162 9.60 9.72 2.38
N ASP A 163 8.37 10.23 2.34
CA ASP A 163 8.11 11.67 2.46
C ASP A 163 8.52 12.23 3.82
N ARG A 164 8.19 11.52 4.91
CA ARG A 164 8.51 11.94 6.29
C ARG A 164 10.01 11.94 6.55
N MET A 165 10.70 10.92 6.07
CA MET A 165 12.14 10.77 6.20
C MET A 165 12.87 11.90 5.47
N ALA A 166 12.53 12.15 4.20
CA ALA A 166 13.16 13.21 3.41
C ALA A 166 12.92 14.62 4.01
N CYS A 167 11.70 14.89 4.51
CA CYS A 167 11.40 16.13 5.23
C CYS A 167 12.23 16.28 6.51
N THR A 168 12.52 15.19 7.22
CA THR A 168 13.25 15.21 8.49
C THR A 168 14.75 15.48 8.30
N ILE A 169 15.32 15.04 7.18
CA ILE A 169 16.71 15.33 6.80
C ILE A 169 16.89 16.83 6.49
N GLY A 170 15.85 17.49 5.98
CA GLY A 170 15.77 18.95 5.83
C GLY A 170 16.17 19.51 4.45
N TYR A 171 16.65 18.65 3.54
CA TYR A 171 16.92 19.01 2.14
C TYR A 171 15.70 18.90 1.22
N TYR A 172 14.62 18.25 1.69
CA TYR A 172 13.34 18.12 0.97
C TYR A 172 12.22 18.83 1.74
N THR A 173 11.30 19.44 1.01
CA THR A 173 10.07 20.01 1.56
C THR A 173 8.91 19.76 0.60
N THR A 174 7.72 19.52 1.13
CA THR A 174 6.51 19.31 0.31
C THR A 174 5.90 20.63 -0.18
N THR A 175 6.20 21.77 0.46
CA THR A 175 5.43 23.03 0.27
C THR A 175 6.26 24.29 -0.03
N GLY A 176 7.59 24.23 -0.18
CA GLY A 176 8.37 25.45 -0.42
C GLY A 176 9.85 25.26 -0.73
N VAL A 177 10.66 26.18 -0.21
CA VAL A 177 12.13 26.21 -0.28
C VAL A 177 12.70 25.28 0.81
N PRO A 178 13.72 24.45 0.51
CA PRO A 178 14.31 23.54 1.50
C PRO A 178 14.93 24.31 2.68
N VAL A 179 14.89 23.70 3.87
CA VAL A 179 15.39 24.32 5.11
C VAL A 179 16.92 24.36 5.13
N ARG A 180 17.58 23.47 4.39
CA ARG A 180 19.04 23.40 4.24
C ARG A 180 19.44 23.50 2.79
N GLN A 181 20.51 24.25 2.52
CA GLN A 181 21.17 24.25 1.22
C GLN A 181 21.99 22.97 1.06
N LEU A 182 21.88 22.33 -0.09
CA LEU A 182 22.57 21.08 -0.39
C LEU A 182 24.01 21.38 -0.84
N GLU A 183 25.00 20.85 -0.11
CA GLU A 183 26.39 20.82 -0.58
C GLU A 183 26.54 19.80 -1.73
N SER A 184 27.39 20.12 -2.71
CA SER A 184 27.56 19.33 -3.94
C SER A 184 28.01 17.87 -3.72
N ASN A 185 28.59 17.56 -2.56
CA ASN A 185 29.12 16.25 -2.22
C ASN A 185 28.25 15.48 -1.21
N VAL A 186 27.03 15.93 -0.90
CA VAL A 186 26.14 15.27 0.08
C VAL A 186 24.89 14.74 -0.62
N CYS A 187 24.50 13.51 -0.32
CA CYS A 187 23.27 12.93 -0.84
C CYS A 187 22.05 13.48 -0.08
N ALA A 188 21.11 14.13 -0.77
CA ALA A 188 19.93 14.74 -0.10
C ALA A 188 18.95 13.72 0.52
N VAL A 189 19.07 12.44 0.17
CA VAL A 189 18.17 11.36 0.63
C VAL A 189 18.68 10.70 1.90
N CYS A 190 20.00 10.64 2.13
CA CYS A 190 20.59 10.02 3.31
C CYS A 190 21.43 10.97 4.17
N GLY A 191 21.79 12.14 3.66
CA GLY A 191 22.63 13.12 4.36
C GLY A 191 24.11 12.76 4.44
N ASN A 192 24.55 11.65 3.84
CA ASN A 192 25.95 11.22 3.81
C ASN A 192 26.72 11.78 2.60
N LYS A 193 28.04 11.88 2.72
CA LYS A 193 28.92 12.26 1.62
C LYS A 193 28.91 11.22 0.49
N ILE A 194 28.97 11.68 -0.77
CA ILE A 194 28.84 10.85 -1.99
C ILE A 194 30.19 10.25 -2.40
N HIS A 195 31.29 11.00 -2.22
CA HIS A 195 32.65 10.56 -2.52
C HIS A 195 33.56 10.80 -1.32
N VAL A 196 34.15 9.74 -0.76
CA VAL A 196 35.42 9.83 -0.03
C VAL A 196 36.18 8.53 -0.27
N LEU A 197 37.32 8.63 -0.96
CA LEU A 197 38.25 7.53 -1.29
C LEU A 197 39.05 7.02 -0.07
N ASP A 198 38.75 7.47 1.15
CA ASP A 198 39.66 7.26 2.28
C ASP A 198 39.01 7.46 3.67
N ASN A 199 37.98 6.69 4.02
CA ASN A 199 37.52 6.62 5.41
C ASN A 199 36.85 5.27 5.73
N ALA A 200 37.20 4.68 6.87
CA ALA A 200 36.72 3.38 7.35
C ALA A 200 35.19 3.30 7.57
N ASP A 201 34.52 4.44 7.65
CA ASP A 201 33.05 4.56 7.84
C ASP A 201 32.29 4.92 6.54
N ALA A 202 32.98 5.08 5.40
CA ALA A 202 32.38 5.51 4.15
C ALA A 202 31.92 4.31 3.30
N ILE A 203 30.63 4.32 2.94
CA ILE A 203 30.06 3.24 2.13
C ILE A 203 30.40 3.51 0.65
N VAL A 204 31.28 2.69 0.08
CA VAL A 204 31.65 2.70 -1.34
C VAL A 204 30.45 2.25 -2.18
N GLU A 205 29.73 3.19 -2.78
CA GLU A 205 28.58 2.93 -3.65
C GLU A 205 28.70 3.77 -4.93
N GLU A 206 28.22 3.24 -6.04
CA GLU A 206 28.13 3.99 -7.29
C GLU A 206 27.23 5.23 -7.10
N SER A 207 27.68 6.35 -7.64
CA SER A 207 26.91 7.59 -7.64
C SER A 207 26.16 7.74 -8.96
N TYR A 208 24.91 8.21 -8.89
CA TYR A 208 24.08 8.43 -10.06
C TYR A 208 23.76 9.92 -10.20
N LYS A 209 24.07 10.48 -11.37
CA LYS A 209 23.80 11.88 -11.71
C LYS A 209 22.48 12.00 -12.48
N LEU A 210 21.53 12.75 -11.93
CA LEU A 210 20.26 13.06 -12.59
C LEU A 210 20.46 14.10 -13.71
N PRO A 211 19.51 14.20 -14.69
CA PRO A 211 19.53 15.23 -15.73
C PRO A 211 19.56 16.66 -15.17
N CYS A 212 18.93 16.87 -14.01
CA CYS A 212 18.94 18.15 -13.28
C CYS A 212 20.29 18.50 -12.63
N GLY A 213 21.33 17.68 -12.83
CA GLY A 213 22.68 17.92 -12.34
C GLY A 213 22.97 17.39 -10.93
N HIS A 214 21.96 17.05 -10.14
CA HIS A 214 22.11 16.54 -8.78
C HIS A 214 22.61 15.09 -8.74
N ILE A 215 23.53 14.80 -7.81
CA ILE A 215 24.18 13.49 -7.65
C ILE A 215 23.66 12.83 -6.36
N PHE A 216 23.39 11.52 -6.41
CA PHE A 216 22.91 10.73 -5.27
C PHE A 216 23.63 9.38 -5.23
N HIS A 217 23.61 8.70 -4.09
CA HIS A 217 23.93 7.26 -4.05
C HIS A 217 22.89 6.49 -4.88
N GLU A 218 23.34 5.56 -5.72
CA GLU A 218 22.47 4.76 -6.59
C GLU A 218 21.37 4.06 -5.78
N PHE A 219 21.72 3.48 -4.62
CA PHE A 219 20.75 2.83 -3.73
C PHE A 219 19.68 3.80 -3.23
N CYS A 220 20.07 5.02 -2.84
CA CYS A 220 19.16 6.00 -2.27
C CYS A 220 18.17 6.53 -3.31
N ILE A 221 18.65 6.84 -4.52
CA ILE A 221 17.78 7.31 -5.60
C ILE A 221 16.87 6.18 -6.13
N ARG A 222 17.35 4.93 -6.17
CA ARG A 222 16.51 3.76 -6.47
C ARG A 222 15.43 3.55 -5.40
N GLY A 223 15.77 3.63 -4.12
CA GLY A 223 14.80 3.55 -3.02
C GLY A 223 13.73 4.64 -3.13
N TRP A 224 14.13 5.88 -3.39
CA TRP A 224 13.22 7.00 -3.62
C TRP A 224 12.24 6.77 -4.78
N CYS A 225 12.75 6.31 -5.94
CA CYS A 225 11.94 6.10 -7.14
C CYS A 225 11.08 4.84 -7.09
N ILE A 226 11.61 3.72 -6.58
CA ILE A 226 10.93 2.42 -6.57
C ILE A 226 10.02 2.29 -5.35
N VAL A 227 10.59 2.42 -4.15
CA VAL A 227 9.93 2.15 -2.87
C VAL A 227 9.08 3.34 -2.44
N GLY A 228 9.60 4.56 -2.61
CA GLY A 228 8.85 5.80 -2.36
C GLY A 228 7.86 6.17 -3.47
N LYS A 229 7.94 5.51 -4.64
CA LYS A 229 7.18 5.83 -5.87
C LYS A 229 7.26 7.31 -6.28
N LYS A 230 8.34 8.01 -5.93
CA LYS A 230 8.54 9.41 -6.27
C LYS A 230 9.29 9.52 -7.59
N GLN A 231 8.67 10.16 -8.58
CA GLN A 231 9.25 10.34 -9.91
C GLN A 231 9.90 11.71 -10.10
N THR A 232 10.27 12.36 -9.00
CA THR A 232 10.84 13.71 -8.98
C THR A 232 12.14 13.73 -8.19
N CYS A 233 13.03 14.64 -8.53
CA CYS A 233 14.27 14.84 -7.80
C CYS A 233 13.96 15.19 -6.33
N PRO A 234 14.58 14.53 -5.35
CA PRO A 234 14.41 14.83 -3.92
C PRO A 234 14.77 16.27 -3.53
N TYR A 235 15.49 17.01 -4.37
CA TYR A 235 15.88 18.39 -4.08
C TYR A 235 15.12 19.40 -4.95
N CYS A 236 15.35 19.41 -6.26
CA CYS A 236 14.75 20.40 -7.17
C CYS A 236 13.32 20.05 -7.67
N LYS A 237 12.79 18.86 -7.32
CA LYS A 237 11.47 18.36 -7.77
C LYS A 237 11.29 18.22 -9.29
N GLU A 238 12.36 18.35 -10.07
CA GLU A 238 12.33 18.08 -11.50
C GLU A 238 12.03 16.60 -11.77
N LYS A 239 11.27 16.30 -12.82
CA LYS A 239 10.90 14.92 -13.14
C LYS A 239 12.14 14.11 -13.53
N VAL A 240 12.25 12.91 -12.99
CA VAL A 240 13.36 12.01 -13.27
C VAL A 240 13.01 11.10 -14.44
N ASP A 241 13.93 10.94 -15.39
CA ASP A 241 13.77 10.05 -16.52
C ASP A 241 13.99 8.58 -16.11
N LEU A 242 12.90 7.93 -15.68
CA LEU A 242 12.89 6.55 -15.20
C LEU A 242 13.44 5.56 -16.25
N LYS A 243 13.27 5.83 -17.56
CA LYS A 243 13.71 4.93 -18.63
C LYS A 243 15.23 4.71 -18.68
N ARG A 244 16.02 5.69 -18.22
CA ARG A 244 17.49 5.58 -18.16
C ARG A 244 17.97 4.86 -16.90
N MET A 245 17.16 4.86 -15.83
CA MET A 245 17.47 4.23 -14.55
C MET A 245 17.04 2.76 -14.46
N PHE A 246 16.04 2.36 -15.24
CA PHE A 246 15.44 1.02 -15.21
C PHE A 246 15.60 0.33 -16.56
N CYS A 247 16.45 -0.70 -16.63
CA CYS A 247 16.62 -1.51 -17.84
C CYS A 247 15.42 -2.42 -18.12
N SER A 248 14.56 -2.70 -17.14
CA SER A 248 13.42 -3.61 -17.33
C SER A 248 12.14 -2.85 -17.74
N PRO A 249 11.50 -3.20 -18.87
CA PRO A 249 10.23 -2.58 -19.29
C PRO A 249 9.06 -2.80 -18.31
N TRP A 250 9.17 -3.82 -17.46
CA TRP A 250 8.16 -4.31 -16.53
C TRP A 250 8.08 -3.51 -15.21
N GLU A 251 9.02 -2.60 -14.95
CA GLU A 251 9.02 -1.72 -13.75
C GLU A 251 8.17 -0.45 -13.91
N LYS A 252 7.59 -0.21 -15.09
CA LYS A 252 6.76 0.98 -15.34
C LYS A 252 5.47 0.91 -14.51
N PRO A 253 5.13 1.96 -13.75
CA PRO A 253 3.82 2.06 -13.13
C PRO A 253 2.76 2.26 -14.24
N HIS A 254 2.18 1.16 -14.73
CA HIS A 254 1.04 1.21 -15.64
C HIS A 254 -0.17 1.78 -14.90
N ILE A 255 -0.94 2.66 -15.56
CA ILE A 255 -2.15 3.29 -15.02
C ILE A 255 -3.14 2.25 -14.49
N LEU A 256 -3.22 1.09 -15.16
CA LEU A 256 -4.03 -0.06 -14.75
C LEU A 256 -3.68 -0.56 -13.35
N TYR A 257 -2.41 -0.53 -12.96
CA TYR A 257 -1.97 -0.92 -11.63
C TYR A 257 -2.46 0.06 -10.56
N GLY A 258 -2.45 1.37 -10.85
CA GLY A 258 -3.00 2.39 -9.94
C GLY A 258 -4.49 2.19 -9.68
N ASN A 259 -5.27 2.00 -10.76
CA ASN A 259 -6.71 1.74 -10.67
C ASN A 259 -7.02 0.44 -9.92
N PHE A 260 -6.21 -0.61 -10.14
CA PHE A 260 -6.35 -1.88 -9.43
C PHE A 260 -6.13 -1.73 -7.92
N LEU A 261 -5.09 -1.02 -7.49
CA LEU A 261 -4.88 -0.76 -6.06
C LEU A 261 -6.03 0.03 -5.45
N ASP A 262 -6.58 1.00 -6.17
CA ASP A 262 -7.75 1.77 -5.71
C ASP A 262 -9.01 0.90 -5.58
N PHE A 263 -9.19 -0.07 -6.48
CA PHE A 263 -10.24 -1.07 -6.37
C PHE A 263 -10.08 -1.93 -5.11
N ILE A 264 -8.87 -2.40 -4.81
CA ILE A 264 -8.60 -3.15 -3.58
C ILE A 264 -8.89 -2.30 -2.33
N ARG A 265 -8.48 -1.03 -2.31
CA ARG A 265 -8.81 -0.11 -1.21
C ARG A 265 -10.32 0.05 -1.05
N TYR A 266 -11.05 0.20 -2.14
CA TYR A 266 -12.51 0.25 -2.10
C TYR A 266 -13.12 -1.02 -1.51
N LEU A 267 -12.68 -2.20 -1.97
CA LEU A 267 -13.15 -3.49 -1.51
C LEU A 267 -12.90 -3.73 -0.01
N LEU A 268 -11.71 -3.36 0.50
CA LEU A 268 -11.30 -3.69 1.87
C LEU A 268 -11.72 -2.65 2.91
N VAL A 269 -11.84 -1.38 2.51
CA VAL A 269 -12.13 -0.27 3.42
C VAL A 269 -13.58 0.18 3.23
N TRP A 270 -13.91 0.61 2.02
CA TRP A 270 -15.14 1.34 1.77
C TRP A 270 -16.37 0.42 1.68
N GLN A 271 -16.24 -0.77 1.10
CA GLN A 271 -17.37 -1.71 1.02
C GLN A 271 -17.86 -2.16 2.41
N PRO A 272 -17.01 -2.60 3.36
CA PRO A 272 -17.48 -2.92 4.71
C PRO A 272 -18.10 -1.71 5.42
N VAL A 273 -17.54 -0.51 5.26
CA VAL A 273 -18.10 0.72 5.83
C VAL A 273 -19.50 1.02 5.28
N ILE A 274 -19.70 0.87 3.97
CA ILE A 274 -21.00 1.06 3.33
C ILE A 274 -21.99 0.01 3.85
N ILE A 275 -21.59 -1.26 3.93
CA ILE A 275 -22.47 -2.34 4.43
C ILE A 275 -22.88 -2.09 5.89
N MET A 276 -21.94 -1.72 6.76
CA MET A 276 -22.25 -1.39 8.16
C MET A 276 -23.19 -0.18 8.27
N ALA A 277 -22.99 0.84 7.43
CA ALA A 277 -23.88 2.00 7.38
C ALA A 277 -25.30 1.61 6.93
N VAL A 278 -25.41 0.74 5.92
CA VAL A 278 -26.70 0.24 5.42
C VAL A 278 -27.42 -0.61 6.46
N GLN A 279 -26.70 -1.51 7.15
CA GLN A 279 -27.26 -2.29 8.25
C GLN A 279 -27.79 -1.39 9.36
N PHE A 280 -27.02 -0.37 9.74
CA PHE A 280 -27.46 0.62 10.72
C PHE A 280 -28.73 1.38 10.26
N LEU A 281 -28.79 1.78 8.97
CA LEU A 281 -29.98 2.43 8.40
C LEU A 281 -31.19 1.49 8.38
N ASN A 282 -31.01 0.23 8.00
CA ASN A 282 -32.09 -0.76 7.96
C ASN A 282 -32.64 -1.05 9.36
N SER A 283 -31.76 -1.20 10.36
CA SER A 283 -32.16 -1.36 11.76
C SER A 283 -32.94 -0.14 12.27
N LYS A 284 -32.51 1.07 11.91
CA LYS A 284 -33.25 2.32 12.24
C LYS A 284 -34.62 2.42 11.55
N LEU A 285 -34.74 1.87 10.35
CA LEU A 285 -36.00 1.81 9.60
C LEU A 285 -36.90 0.65 10.05
N GLY A 286 -36.45 -0.21 10.98
CA GLY A 286 -37.19 -1.38 11.44
C GLY A 286 -37.35 -2.45 10.35
N LEU A 287 -36.42 -2.50 9.39
CA LEU A 287 -36.42 -3.42 8.25
C LEU A 287 -35.62 -4.71 8.52
N GLU A 288 -35.30 -5.00 9.78
CA GLU A 288 -34.63 -6.25 10.22
C GLU A 288 -35.63 -7.37 10.52
#